data_AF-A0A3C1KAQ5-F1
#
_entry.id   AF-A0A3C1KAQ5-F1
#
_cell.length_a   1.000
_cell.length_b   1.000
_cell.length_c   1.000
_cell.angle_alpha   90.00
_cell.angle_beta   90.00
_cell.angle_gamma   90.00
#
_symmetry.space_group_name_H-M   'P 1'
#
loop_
_entity.id
_entity.type
_entity.pdbx_description
1 polymer ?
#
loop_
_entity_poly.entity_id
_entity_poly.type
_entity_poly.pdbx_seq_one_letter_code
_entity_poly.pdbx_strand_id
1 'polypeptide(L)' 'IQIKLAQGAKPGEGGQLPPGKVYPWIARTRGGTPGVGLISPPPHHD' A
#
# COMPACT_ATOMS: atom_id res chain seq x y z
N ILE A 1 10.78 -7.25 14.15
CA ILE A 1 9.43 -6.81 13.73
C ILE A 1 9.43 -5.28 13.78
N GLN A 2 8.88 -4.61 12.78
CA GLN A 2 8.84 -3.14 12.72
C GLN A 2 7.41 -2.67 12.52
N ILE A 3 6.98 -1.69 13.32
CA ILE A 3 5.72 -0.97 13.11
C ILE A 3 6.04 0.26 12.27
N LYS A 4 5.53 0.31 11.04
CA LYS A 4 5.69 1.46 10.16
C LYS A 4 4.59 2.48 10.44
N LEU A 5 4.81 3.41 11.36
CA LEU A 5 3.85 4.49 11.68
C LEU A 5 3.70 5.52 10.55
N ALA A 6 4.81 5.93 9.96
CA ALA A 6 4.86 6.99 8.95
C ALA A 6 6.08 6.80 8.03
N GLN A 7 6.20 7.63 7.00
CA GLN A 7 7.38 7.68 6.14
C GLN A 7 7.81 9.13 5.88
N GLY A 8 9.12 9.38 5.81
CA GLY A 8 9.67 10.74 5.69
C GLY A 8 9.20 11.49 4.45
N ALA A 9 8.94 10.79 3.33
CA ALA A 9 8.44 11.40 2.11
C ALA A 9 6.98 11.91 2.23
N LYS A 10 6.18 11.30 3.12
CA LYS A 10 4.79 11.67 3.38
C LYS A 10 4.31 11.12 4.73
N PRO A 11 4.49 11.90 5.82
CA PRO A 11 4.23 11.42 7.17
C PRO A 11 2.75 11.14 7.48
N GLY A 12 1.83 11.86 6.83
CA GLY A 12 0.39 11.75 7.06
C GLY A 12 -0.36 10.83 6.09
N GLU A 13 0.34 10.06 5.27
CA GLU A 13 -0.28 9.18 4.27
C GLU A 13 0.32 7.78 4.27
N GLY A 14 -0.51 6.79 3.93
CA GLY A 14 -0.08 5.43 3.69
C GLY A 14 0.72 5.27 2.39
N GLY A 15 1.23 4.04 2.18
CA GLY A 15 1.88 3.66 0.93
C GLY A 15 0.92 3.78 -0.25
N GLN A 16 1.47 4.15 -1.42
CA GLN A 16 0.72 4.17 -2.68
C GLN A 16 1.45 3.31 -3.71
N LEU A 17 0.72 2.42 -4.39
CA LEU A 17 1.20 1.64 -5.53
C LEU A 17 0.30 1.91 -6.76
N PRO A 18 0.82 2.55 -7.82
CA PRO A 18 0.04 2.87 -9.01
C PRO A 18 -0.47 1.61 -9.77
N PRO A 19 -1.67 1.68 -10.39
CA PRO A 19 -2.29 0.60 -11.18
C PRO A 19 -1.35 -0.18 -12.11
N GLY A 20 -0.58 0.54 -12.95
CA GLY A 20 0.32 -0.07 -13.93
C GLY A 20 1.50 -0.84 -13.31
N LYS A 21 1.68 -0.76 -12.00
CA LYS A 21 2.66 -1.54 -11.24
C LYS A 21 2.01 -2.65 -10.40
N VAL A 22 0.69 -2.83 -10.47
CA VAL A 22 -0.04 -3.88 -9.74
C VAL A 22 -0.21 -5.11 -10.64
N TYR A 23 0.90 -5.79 -10.87
CA TYR A 23 0.93 -7.05 -11.63
C TYR A 23 0.13 -8.15 -10.91
N PRO A 24 -0.33 -9.20 -11.63
CA PRO A 24 -1.15 -10.27 -11.04
C PRO A 24 -0.54 -10.93 -9.80
N TRP A 25 0.79 -11.09 -9.77
CA TRP A 25 1.49 -11.66 -8.61
C TRP A 25 1.52 -10.69 -7.41
N ILE A 26 1.61 -9.38 -7.65
CA ILE A 26 1.55 -8.37 -6.58
C ILE A 26 0.15 -8.32 -5.98
N ALA A 27 -0.87 -8.28 -6.84
CA ALA A 27 -2.27 -8.28 -6.44
C ALA A 27 -2.60 -9.51 -5.58
N ARG A 28 -2.14 -10.71 -6.00
CA ARG A 28 -2.29 -11.95 -5.24
C ARG A 28 -1.65 -11.87 -3.85
N THR A 29 -0.41 -11.41 -3.76
CA THR A 29 0.30 -11.28 -2.47
C THR A 29 -0.36 -10.28 -1.54
N ARG A 30 -1.03 -9.25 -2.07
CA ARG A 30 -1.63 -8.16 -1.29
C ARG A 30 -3.15 -8.29 -1.10
N GLY A 31 -3.77 -9.37 -1.57
CA GLY A 31 -5.22 -9.55 -1.51
C GLY A 31 -6.02 -8.50 -2.30
N GLY A 32 -5.43 -7.94 -3.36
CA GLY A 32 -6.02 -6.88 -4.18
C GLY A 32 -6.37 -7.34 -5.60
N THR A 33 -6.83 -6.40 -6.42
CA THR A 33 -7.18 -6.63 -7.83
C THR A 33 -6.04 -6.22 -8.76
N PRO A 34 -5.62 -7.06 -9.72
CA PRO A 34 -4.61 -6.69 -10.72
C PRO A 34 -5.01 -5.43 -11.47
N GLY A 35 -4.06 -4.52 -11.69
CA GLY A 35 -4.32 -3.26 -12.39
C GLY A 35 -5.16 -2.24 -11.61
N VAL A 36 -5.46 -2.46 -10.33
CA VAL A 36 -6.12 -1.45 -9.46
C VAL A 36 -5.09 -0.87 -8.51
N GLY A 37 -5.08 0.45 -8.34
CA GLY A 37 -4.14 1.14 -7.45
C GLY A 37 -4.34 0.73 -5.99
N LEU A 38 -3.23 0.57 -5.26
CA LEU A 38 -3.27 0.23 -3.84
C LEU A 38 -2.86 1.45 -3.01
N ILE A 39 -3.77 1.93 -2.17
CA ILE A 39 -3.53 3.02 -1.21
C ILE A 39 -3.73 2.44 0.19
N SER A 40 -2.71 2.54 1.03
CA SER A 40 -2.83 2.13 2.44
C SER A 40 -3.51 3.23 3.27
N PRO A 41 -4.34 2.85 4.27
CA PRO A 41 -4.93 3.83 5.18
C PRO A 41 -3.85 4.59 5.96
N PRO A 42 -4.06 5.88 6.30
CA PRO A 42 -3.09 6.67 7.05
C PRO A 42 -2.89 6.23 8.50
N PRO A 43 -3.93 5.99 9.32
CA PRO A 43 -3.76 5.37 10.62
C PRO A 43 -3.78 3.84 10.48
N HIS A 44 -3.01 3.16 11.35
CA HIS A 44 -3.26 1.76 11.66
C HIS A 44 -4.64 1.67 12.33
N HIS A 45 -5.47 0.71 11.91
CA HIS A 45 -6.82 0.50 12.47
C HIS A 45 -6.82 -0.47 13.67
N ASP A 46 -5.62 -0.89 14.05
CA ASP A 46 -5.24 -1.90 15.03
C ASP A 46 -5.63 -1.55 16.48
#